data_AF-E6QSR7-F1
#
_entry.id   AF-E6QSR7-F1
#
_cell.length_a   1.000
_cell.length_b   1.000
_cell.length_c   1.000
_cell.angle_alpha   90.00
_cell.angle_beta   90.00
_cell.angle_gamma   90.00
#
_symmetry.space_group_name_H-M   'P 1'
#
loop_
_entity.id
_entity.type
_entity.pdbx_description
1 polymer ?
#
loop_
_entity_poly.entity_id
_entity_poly.type
_entity_poly.pdbx_seq_one_letter_code
_entity_poly.pdbx_strand_id
1 'polypeptide(L)'
;MRFITGHTKDGKAKLDWANLAASQDTLVFYMGLDNLAEICSQLVAHGLPTTHGAALIEQGTTEHQKVMVGTVTTLPGKISTAQSPSLLIVGNVVHLHHSLAWFKKPDTVY
;
A
#
# COMPACT_ATOMS: atom_id res chain seq x y z
N MET A 1 9.70 11.00 -1.71
CA MET A 1 9.23 9.74 -1.07
C MET A 1 9.05 10.00 0.41
N ARG A 2 7.94 9.53 0.99
CA ARG A 2 7.57 9.79 2.39
C ARG A 2 7.22 8.49 3.10
N PHE A 3 7.71 8.34 4.33
CA PHE A 3 7.45 7.20 5.19
C PHE A 3 6.54 7.62 6.35
N ILE A 4 5.46 6.88 6.55
CA ILE A 4 4.34 7.26 7.41
C ILE A 4 3.95 6.05 8.26
N THR A 5 3.52 6.28 9.50
CA THR A 5 2.86 5.25 10.29
C THR A 5 1.35 5.31 10.03
N GLY A 6 0.77 4.19 9.59
CA GLY A 6 -0.67 4.03 9.43
C GLY A 6 -1.39 3.85 10.77
N HIS A 7 -0.65 3.53 11.84
CA HIS A 7 -1.19 3.39 13.19
C HIS A 7 -0.86 4.61 14.05
N THR A 8 -1.88 5.17 14.69
CA THR A 8 -1.78 6.26 15.67
C THR A 8 -2.47 5.80 16.96
N LYS A 9 -2.08 6.39 18.09
CA LYS A 9 -2.54 6.04 19.45
C LYS A 9 -4.08 6.10 19.64
N ASP A 10 -4.79 6.79 18.74
CA ASP A 10 -6.26 6.97 18.76
C ASP A 10 -7.00 6.07 17.75
N GLY A 11 -6.31 5.14 17.09
CA GLY A 11 -6.89 4.23 16.08
C GLY A 11 -7.13 4.85 14.70
N LYS A 12 -7.15 6.18 14.57
CA LYS A 12 -7.33 6.90 13.28
C LYS A 12 -6.10 7.68 12.88
N ALA A 13 -5.61 7.47 11.66
CA ALA A 13 -4.47 8.20 11.12
C ALA A 13 -4.76 9.70 11.04
N LYS A 14 -4.29 10.49 12.02
CA LYS A 14 -4.34 11.96 12.01
C LYS A 14 -3.21 12.47 11.13
N LEU A 15 -3.42 12.41 9.82
CA LEU A 15 -2.45 12.84 8.82
C LEU A 15 -2.96 14.09 8.10
N ASP A 16 -2.02 14.87 7.57
CA ASP A 16 -2.33 15.96 6.65
C ASP A 16 -2.66 15.38 5.26
N TRP A 17 -3.90 14.88 5.12
CA TRP A 17 -4.37 14.19 3.91
C TRP A 17 -4.33 15.07 2.67
N ALA A 18 -4.63 16.36 2.81
CA ALA A 18 -4.56 17.33 1.71
C ALA A 18 -3.13 17.43 1.17
N ASN A 19 -2.14 17.58 2.06
CA ASN A 19 -0.74 17.62 1.67
C ASN A 19 -0.26 16.30 1.06
N LEU A 20 -0.71 15.16 1.59
CA LEU A 20 -0.36 13.84 1.06
C LEU A 20 -0.92 13.62 -0.35
N ALA A 21 -2.20 13.91 -0.57
CA ALA A 21 -2.88 13.72 -1.84
C ALA A 21 -2.40 14.68 -2.94
N ALA A 22 -2.00 15.91 -2.58
CA ALA A 22 -1.47 16.89 -3.51
C ALA A 22 -0.01 16.63 -3.92
N SER A 23 0.74 15.84 -3.12
CA SER A 23 2.14 15.55 -3.41
C SER A 23 2.29 14.54 -4.57
N GLN A 24 3.37 14.67 -5.36
CA GLN A 24 3.79 13.63 -6.30
C GLN A 24 4.70 12.57 -5.65
N ASP A 25 4.75 12.54 -4.33
CA ASP A 25 5.58 11.61 -3.58
C ASP A 25 5.02 10.19 -3.67
N THR A 26 5.92 9.21 -3.74
CA THR A 26 5.59 7.86 -3.30
C THR A 26 5.41 7.85 -1.79
N LEU A 27 4.22 7.47 -1.34
CA LEU A 27 3.85 7.34 0.07
C LEU A 27 4.04 5.88 0.49
N VAL A 28 4.70 5.67 1.63
CA VAL A 28 4.91 4.34 2.21
C VAL A 28 4.40 4.33 3.64
N PHE A 29 3.40 3.50 3.90
CA PHE A 29 2.75 3.36 5.19
C PHE A 29 3.19 2.06 5.87
N TYR A 30 3.88 2.21 7.01
CA TYR A 30 4.12 1.14 7.98
C TYR A 30 2.86 0.92 8.81
N MET A 31 2.55 -0.34 9.16
CA MET A 31 1.34 -0.66 9.95
C MET A 31 0.06 -0.11 9.30
N GLY A 32 0.05 -0.04 7.97
CA GLY A 32 -1.06 0.51 7.20
C GLY A 32 -2.17 -0.48 6.89
N LEU A 33 -2.01 -1.77 7.20
CA LEU A 33 -2.96 -2.82 6.81
C LEU A 33 -4.35 -2.59 7.42
N ASP A 34 -4.42 -2.44 8.74
CA ASP A 34 -5.69 -2.28 9.46
C ASP A 34 -6.44 -1.01 9.00
N ASN A 35 -5.70 0.03 8.62
CA ASN A 35 -6.22 1.32 8.19
C ASN A 35 -6.20 1.49 6.67
N LEU A 36 -5.93 0.45 5.88
CA LEU A 36 -5.68 0.58 4.43
C LEU A 36 -6.89 1.17 3.72
N ALA A 37 -8.09 0.68 4.05
CA ALA A 37 -9.33 1.18 3.46
C ALA A 37 -9.55 2.66 3.81
N GLU A 38 -9.29 3.06 5.07
CA GLU A 38 -9.40 4.45 5.50
C GLU A 38 -8.38 5.34 4.79
N ILE A 39 -7.09 4.95 4.77
CA ILE A 39 -6.01 5.66 4.07
C ILE A 39 -6.37 5.89 2.61
N CYS A 40 -6.78 4.84 1.89
CA CYS A 40 -7.17 4.94 0.50
C CYS A 40 -8.36 5.89 0.30
N SER A 41 -9.39 5.78 1.15
CA SER A 41 -10.58 6.64 1.06
C SER A 41 -10.25 8.11 1.34
N GLN A 42 -9.39 8.39 2.33
CA GLN A 42 -8.99 9.74 2.69
C GLN A 42 -8.15 10.39 1.59
N LEU A 43 -7.21 9.65 1.00
CA LEU A 43 -6.40 10.16 -0.11
C LEU A 43 -7.26 10.52 -1.32
N VAL A 44 -8.23 9.66 -1.68
CA VAL A 44 -9.18 9.95 -2.77
C VAL A 44 -10.06 11.15 -2.44
N ALA A 45 -10.58 11.22 -1.21
CA ALA A 45 -11.41 12.35 -0.75
C ALA A 45 -10.67 13.70 -0.81
N HIS A 46 -9.34 13.68 -0.70
CA HIS A 46 -8.48 14.86 -0.76
C HIS A 46 -7.85 15.10 -2.15
N GLY A 47 -8.36 14.44 -3.19
CA GLY A 47 -8.03 14.75 -4.59
C GLY A 47 -7.02 13.81 -5.25
N LEU A 48 -6.59 12.74 -4.59
CA LEU A 48 -5.77 11.73 -5.25
C LEU A 48 -6.61 10.98 -6.31
N PRO A 49 -6.14 10.83 -7.56
CA PRO A 49 -6.90 10.13 -8.60
C PRO A 49 -7.29 8.70 -8.18
N THR A 50 -8.51 8.28 -8.50
CA THR A 50 -9.01 6.94 -8.18
C THR A 50 -8.23 5.80 -8.84
N THR A 51 -7.54 6.11 -9.93
CA THR A 51 -6.67 5.23 -10.70
C THR A 51 -5.22 5.20 -10.19
N HIS A 52 -4.89 5.99 -9.17
CA HIS A 52 -3.52 6.07 -8.65
C HIS A 52 -3.07 4.71 -8.09
N GLY A 53 -1.85 4.30 -8.44
CA GLY A 53 -1.32 2.98 -8.12
C GLY A 53 -1.16 2.78 -6.61
N ALA A 54 -1.52 1.59 -6.13
CA ALA A 54 -1.32 1.16 -4.76
C ALA A 54 -0.89 -0.32 -4.70
N ALA A 55 0.03 -0.65 -3.80
CA ALA A 55 0.48 -2.00 -3.56
C ALA A 55 0.57 -2.29 -2.07
N LEU A 56 0.21 -3.50 -1.68
CA LEU A 56 0.46 -4.04 -0.35
C LEU A 56 1.49 -5.17 -0.47
N ILE A 57 2.56 -5.10 0.32
CA ILE A 57 3.60 -6.12 0.39
C ILE A 57 3.53 -6.74 1.79
N GLU A 58 3.09 -8.00 1.85
CA GLU A 58 3.09 -8.83 3.06
C GLU A 58 4.39 -9.62 3.15
N GLN A 59 4.97 -9.73 4.35
CA GLN A 59 6.19 -10.49 4.65
C GLN A 59 7.31 -10.22 3.62
N GLY A 60 7.60 -8.94 3.38
CA GLY A 60 8.61 -8.51 2.42
C GLY A 60 9.96 -9.19 2.65
N THR A 61 10.65 -9.54 1.56
CA THR A 61 11.97 -10.22 1.53
C THR A 61 12.01 -11.64 2.11
N THR A 62 10.88 -12.22 2.50
CA THR A 62 10.81 -13.62 2.94
C THR A 62 10.31 -14.53 1.82
N GLU A 63 10.49 -15.84 1.99
CA GLU A 63 9.93 -16.87 1.10
C GLU A 63 8.38 -16.89 1.07
N HIS A 64 7.75 -16.24 2.04
CA HIS A 64 6.31 -16.11 2.15
C HIS A 64 5.78 -14.77 1.64
N GLN A 65 6.63 -13.94 1.02
CA GLN A 65 6.24 -12.65 0.49
C GLN A 65 5.02 -12.76 -0.44
N LYS A 66 4.03 -11.90 -0.20
CA LYS A 66 2.88 -11.72 -1.11
C LYS A 66 2.80 -10.25 -1.51
N VAL A 67 2.66 -10.02 -2.81
CA VAL A 67 2.50 -8.66 -3.35
C VAL A 67 1.13 -8.56 -3.98
N MET A 68 0.30 -7.67 -3.44
CA MET A 68 -1.02 -7.34 -3.98
C MET A 68 -0.94 -5.96 -4.62
N VAL A 69 -1.26 -5.88 -5.91
CA VAL A 69 -1.19 -4.64 -6.68
C VAL A 69 -2.59 -4.25 -7.18
N GLY A 70 -2.84 -2.95 -7.18
CA GLY A 70 -4.05 -2.36 -7.75
C GLY A 70 -3.95 -0.84 -7.77
N THR A 71 -5.10 -0.23 -7.60
CA THR A 71 -5.28 1.21 -7.43
C THR A 71 -5.73 1.49 -6.00
N VAL A 72 -5.69 2.75 -5.57
CA VAL A 72 -6.25 3.17 -4.29
C VAL A 72 -7.73 2.78 -4.11
N THR A 73 -8.48 2.60 -5.21
CA THR A 73 -9.89 2.16 -5.16
C THR A 73 -10.07 0.64 -5.21
N THR A 74 -9.18 -0.09 -5.86
CA THR A 74 -9.34 -1.55 -6.05
C THR A 74 -8.58 -2.39 -5.03
N LEU A 75 -7.48 -1.87 -4.47
CA LEU A 75 -6.65 -2.58 -3.51
C LEU A 75 -7.40 -2.99 -2.22
N PRO A 76 -8.27 -2.15 -1.61
CA PRO A 76 -9.01 -2.56 -0.40
C PRO A 76 -9.83 -3.84 -0.58
N GLY A 77 -10.36 -4.09 -1.78
CA GLY A 77 -11.11 -5.32 -2.09
C GLY A 77 -10.25 -6.57 -2.27
N LYS A 78 -8.92 -6.43 -2.35
CA LYS A 78 -7.98 -7.55 -2.62
C LYS A 78 -7.25 -8.05 -1.38
N ILE A 79 -7.42 -7.40 -0.22
CA ILE A 79 -6.60 -7.63 0.97
C ILE A 79 -7.31 -8.41 2.09
N SER A 80 -8.46 -9.05 1.81
CA SER A 80 -9.26 -9.75 2.83
C SER A 80 -8.53 -10.88 3.58
N THR A 81 -7.48 -11.44 2.96
CA THR A 81 -6.64 -12.50 3.55
C THR A 81 -5.22 -12.03 3.87
N ALA A 82 -4.92 -10.74 3.66
CA ALA A 82 -3.59 -10.20 3.91
C ALA A 82 -3.31 -10.16 5.42
N GLN A 83 -2.04 -10.36 5.77
CA GLN A 83 -1.61 -10.40 7.16
C GLN A 83 -0.42 -9.46 7.40
N SER A 84 -0.24 -9.07 8.67
CA SER A 84 0.97 -8.39 9.11
C SER A 84 2.13 -9.37 9.29
N PRO A 85 3.40 -8.92 9.18
CA PRO A 85 3.82 -7.56 8.86
C PRO A 85 3.61 -7.24 7.37
N SER A 86 3.17 -6.01 7.09
CA SER A 86 2.98 -5.54 5.71
C SER A 86 3.28 -4.05 5.54
N LEU A 87 3.54 -3.67 4.30
CA LEU A 87 3.82 -2.31 3.86
C LEU A 87 2.85 -1.92 2.75
N LEU A 88 2.15 -0.80 2.94
CA LEU A 88 1.33 -0.19 1.91
C LEU A 88 2.14 0.90 1.19
N ILE A 89 2.21 0.81 -0.14
CA ILE A 89 2.86 1.78 -1.01
C ILE A 89 1.81 2.39 -1.92
N VAL A 90 1.76 3.71 -1.99
CA VAL A 90 0.87 4.47 -2.89
C VAL A 90 1.71 5.40 -3.74
N GLY A 91 1.59 5.30 -5.07
CA GLY A 91 2.39 6.08 -6.00
C GLY A 91 2.47 5.49 -7.40
N ASN A 92 2.85 6.32 -8.38
CA ASN A 92 3.06 5.89 -9.77
C ASN A 92 4.11 4.77 -9.92
N VAL A 93 5.06 4.68 -8.99
CA VAL A 93 6.10 3.64 -8.97
C VAL A 93 5.52 2.23 -8.90
N VAL A 94 4.30 2.07 -8.39
CA VAL A 94 3.61 0.77 -8.32
C VAL A 94 3.43 0.14 -9.71
N HIS A 95 3.24 0.94 -10.76
CA HIS A 95 3.11 0.44 -12.12
C HIS A 95 4.38 -0.23 -12.65
N LEU A 96 5.55 0.10 -12.09
CA LEU A 96 6.82 -0.51 -12.47
C LEU A 96 6.99 -1.93 -11.92
N HIS A 97 6.16 -2.35 -10.96
CA HIS A 97 6.26 -3.67 -10.34
C HIS A 97 6.25 -4.79 -11.38
N HIS A 98 5.37 -4.73 -12.40
CA HIS A 98 5.29 -5.78 -13.40
C HIS A 98 6.58 -5.94 -14.23
N SER A 99 7.24 -4.83 -14.56
CA SER A 99 8.48 -4.84 -15.35
C SER A 99 9.73 -5.18 -14.52
N LEU A 100 9.70 -4.95 -13.21
CA LEU A 100 10.86 -5.09 -12.32
C LEU A 100 10.73 -6.26 -11.32
N ALA A 101 9.70 -7.09 -11.45
CA ALA A 101 9.47 -8.24 -10.56
C ALA A 101 10.53 -9.33 -10.74
N TRP A 102 11.63 -9.20 -10.00
CA TRP A 102 12.74 -10.17 -10.00
C TRP A 102 12.64 -11.19 -8.86
N PHE A 103 12.07 -10.81 -7.71
CA PHE A 103 11.94 -11.68 -6.54
C PHE A 103 10.73 -12.59 -6.71
N LYS A 104 10.99 -13.88 -6.96
CA LYS A 104 9.97 -14.91 -7.11
C LYS A 104 9.97 -15.82 -5.89
N LYS A 105 8.79 -16.29 -5.51
CA LYS A 105 8.64 -17.36 -4.53
C LYS A 105 9.43 -18.58 -5.05
N PRO A 106 10.20 -19.30 -4.21
CA PRO A 106 10.82 -20.55 -4.66
C PRO A 106 9.73 -21.49 -5.19
N ASP A 107 9.96 -22.06 -6.38
CA ASP A 107 9.05 -23.04 -6.98
C ASP A 107 8.85 -24.18 -5.98
N THR A 108 7.62 -24.31 -5.46
CA THR A 108 7.28 -25.42 -4.58
C THR A 108 7.18 -26.68 -5.44
N VAL A 109 8.27 -27.44 -5.51
CA VAL A 109 8.29 -28.78 -6.10
C VAL A 109 7.58 -29.71 -5.11
N TYR A 110 6.42 -30.24 -5.50
CA TYR A 110 5.76 -31.37 -4.83
C TYR A 110 6.22 -32.69 -5.46
#